data_AF-A0A917KC60-F1
#
_entry.id   AF-A0A917KC60-F1
#
_cell.length_a   1.000
_cell.length_b   1.000
_cell.length_c   1.000
_cell.angle_alpha   90.00
_cell.angle_beta   90.00
_cell.angle_gamma   90.00
#
_symmetry.space_group_name_H-M   'P 1'
#
loop_
_entity.id
_entity.type
_entity.pdbx_description
1 polymer ?
#
loop_
_entity_poly.entity_id
_entity_poly.type
_entity_poly.pdbx_seq_one_letter_code
_entity_poly.pdbx_strand_id
1 'polypeptide(L)'
;MRALRTLLIVAVILGGLFAIADRVAVGFAEDEVADRLRTNENLATMPDVSINGFPFLTQVAGGELDDVKVGIKDYEAATGTSGQNIRIDDLDARMRDVRITGDYSSATAATATGSATISYAELLKAAKSAESEPTQVVPGVTATVVGLSDGGNGKIKVEIEATVLGRKLPEPVSVLSTVTVDGDTVKVKADSLPNLGIDLADGRMRAVTDFEQKIDGLPGGIRLDSVQAAKTGVDITVRGSNVRLAG
;
A
#
# COMPACT_ATOMS: atom_id res chain seq x y z
N MET A 1 -46.61 32.22 -21.14
CA MET A 1 -46.78 31.71 -19.75
C MET A 1 -47.06 30.21 -19.70
N ARG A 2 -48.12 29.67 -20.33
CA ARG A 2 -48.46 28.23 -20.25
C ARG A 2 -47.45 27.29 -20.93
N ALA A 3 -47.04 27.58 -22.16
CA ALA A 3 -46.06 26.75 -22.89
C ALA A 3 -44.70 26.71 -22.20
N LEU A 4 -44.23 27.85 -21.67
CA LEU A 4 -42.99 27.93 -20.90
C LEU A 4 -43.07 27.08 -19.62
N ARG A 5 -44.20 27.12 -18.90
CA ARG A 5 -44.41 26.30 -17.71
C ARG A 5 -44.43 24.80 -18.04
N THR A 6 -45.09 24.40 -19.12
CA THR A 6 -45.09 22.99 -19.57
C THR A 6 -43.69 22.54 -19.96
N LEU A 7 -42.93 23.35 -20.70
CA LEU A 7 -41.56 23.05 -21.09
C LEU A 7 -40.65 22.90 -19.87
N LEU A 8 -40.79 23.77 -18.87
CA LEU A 8 -40.04 23.65 -17.61
C LEU A 8 -40.40 22.37 -16.84
N ILE A 9 -41.69 22.00 -16.76
CA ILE A 9 -42.12 20.77 -16.09
C ILE A 9 -41.54 19.55 -16.79
N VAL A 10 -41.63 19.49 -18.12
CA VAL A 10 -41.06 18.38 -18.90
C VAL A 10 -39.54 18.32 -18.71
N ALA A 11 -38.85 19.46 -18.75
CA ALA A 11 -37.40 19.51 -18.51
C ALA A 11 -37.03 19.01 -17.11
N VAL A 12 -37.79 19.37 -16.08
CA VAL A 12 -37.57 18.88 -14.71
C VAL A 12 -37.82 17.37 -14.61
N ILE A 13 -38.88 16.85 -15.23
CA ILE A 13 -39.17 15.40 -15.22
C ILE A 13 -38.05 14.63 -15.94
N LEU A 14 -37.64 15.09 -17.13
CA LEU A 14 -36.56 14.45 -17.87
C LEU A 14 -35.23 14.54 -17.13
N GLY A 15 -34.92 15.68 -16.52
CA GLY A 15 -33.74 15.84 -15.67
C GLY A 15 -33.75 14.90 -14.47
N GLY A 16 -34.91 14.73 -13.82
CA GLY A 16 -35.08 13.79 -12.72
C GLY A 16 -34.89 12.33 -13.16
N LEU A 17 -35.50 11.92 -14.28
CA LEU A 17 -35.33 10.57 -14.83
C LEU A 17 -33.87 10.29 -15.24
N PHE A 18 -33.22 11.28 -15.85
CA PHE A 18 -31.81 11.19 -16.22
C PHE A 18 -30.92 10.99 -15.00
N ALA A 19 -31.12 11.77 -13.93
CA ALA A 19 -30.34 11.63 -12.69
C ALA A 19 -30.53 10.25 -12.02
N ILE A 20 -31.74 9.68 -12.09
CA ILE A 20 -32.00 8.32 -11.59
C ILE A 20 -31.25 7.28 -12.44
N ALA A 21 -31.36 7.36 -13.76
CA ALA A 21 -30.68 6.45 -14.66
C ALA A 21 -29.15 6.51 -14.51
N ASP A 22 -28.62 7.72 -14.33
CA ASP A 22 -27.20 7.99 -14.07
C ASP A 22 -26.71 7.27 -12.82
N ARG A 23 -27.45 7.38 -11.71
CA ARG A 23 -27.05 6.75 -10.44
C ARG A 23 -27.19 5.23 -10.44
N VAL A 24 -28.14 4.69 -11.21
CA VAL A 24 -28.24 3.24 -11.41
C VAL A 24 -27.07 2.74 -12.26
N ALA A 25 -26.73 3.45 -13.33
CA ALA A 25 -25.65 3.05 -14.23
C ALA A 25 -24.29 3.00 -13.54
N VAL A 26 -23.97 3.96 -12.67
CA VAL A 26 -22.68 3.96 -11.95
C VAL A 26 -22.58 2.79 -10.98
N GLY A 27 -23.66 2.43 -10.27
CA GLY A 27 -23.65 1.28 -9.37
C GLY A 27 -23.39 -0.05 -10.11
N PHE A 28 -24.03 -0.24 -11.26
CA PHE A 28 -23.74 -1.41 -12.11
C PHE A 28 -22.29 -1.44 -12.61
N ALA A 29 -21.72 -0.28 -12.94
CA ALA A 29 -20.34 -0.19 -13.38
C ALA A 29 -19.35 -0.50 -12.24
N GLU A 30 -19.61 0.00 -11.03
CA GLU A 30 -18.82 -0.29 -9.82
C GLU A 30 -18.79 -1.80 -9.53
N ASP A 31 -19.96 -2.46 -9.54
CA ASP A 31 -20.09 -3.90 -9.31
C ASP A 31 -19.34 -4.74 -10.37
N GLU A 32 -19.50 -4.39 -11.66
CA GLU A 32 -18.84 -5.10 -12.76
C GLU A 32 -17.31 -4.97 -12.69
N VAL A 33 -16.79 -3.79 -12.31
CA VAL A 33 -15.34 -3.59 -12.12
C VAL A 33 -14.85 -4.40 -10.93
N ALA A 34 -15.60 -4.40 -9.82
CA ALA A 34 -15.25 -5.18 -8.64
C ALA A 34 -15.17 -6.68 -8.93
N ASP A 35 -16.13 -7.23 -9.70
CA ASP A 35 -16.14 -8.64 -10.09
C ASP A 35 -14.97 -9.01 -11.02
N ARG A 36 -14.62 -8.13 -11.96
CA ARG A 36 -13.46 -8.33 -12.84
C ARG A 36 -12.16 -8.30 -12.06
N LEU A 37 -11.99 -7.35 -11.15
CA LEU A 37 -10.81 -7.27 -10.28
C LEU A 37 -10.69 -8.52 -9.42
N ARG A 38 -11.79 -8.95 -8.79
CA ARG A 38 -11.82 -10.19 -7.99
C ARG A 38 -11.36 -11.40 -8.79
N THR A 39 -11.81 -11.52 -10.03
CA THR A 39 -11.49 -12.68 -10.89
C THR A 39 -10.07 -12.61 -11.44
N ASN A 40 -9.63 -11.46 -11.93
CA ASN A 40 -8.31 -11.29 -12.56
C ASN A 40 -7.17 -11.37 -11.54
N GLU A 41 -7.37 -10.78 -10.36
CA GLU A 41 -6.38 -10.78 -9.27
C GLU A 41 -6.59 -11.96 -8.30
N ASN A 42 -7.53 -12.87 -8.59
CA ASN A 42 -7.86 -14.03 -7.78
C ASN A 42 -8.10 -13.68 -6.28
N LEU A 43 -8.85 -12.61 -6.03
CA LEU A 43 -9.08 -12.08 -4.69
C LEU A 43 -10.06 -12.97 -3.91
N ALA A 44 -9.76 -13.18 -2.63
CA ALA A 44 -10.61 -13.96 -1.73
C ALA A 44 -11.94 -13.26 -1.42
N THR A 45 -11.95 -11.92 -1.42
CA THR A 45 -13.13 -11.09 -1.13
C THR A 45 -13.42 -10.14 -2.28
N MET A 46 -14.67 -9.65 -2.36
CA MET A 46 -15.04 -8.66 -3.36
C MET A 46 -14.41 -7.32 -2.99
N PRO A 47 -13.66 -6.68 -3.91
CA PRO A 47 -13.08 -5.37 -3.66
C PRO A 47 -14.15 -4.28 -3.66
N ASP A 48 -13.92 -3.22 -2.89
CA ASP A 48 -14.75 -2.02 -2.89
C ASP A 48 -14.34 -1.13 -4.05
N VAL A 49 -15.28 -0.76 -4.91
CA VAL A 49 -15.02 0.12 -6.05
C VAL A 49 -16.00 1.27 -6.00
N SER A 50 -15.50 2.49 -6.09
CA SER A 50 -16.32 3.70 -6.11
C SER A 50 -15.91 4.60 -7.27
N ILE A 51 -16.85 4.93 -8.14
CA ILE A 51 -16.68 5.89 -9.23
C ILE A 51 -17.44 7.15 -8.86
N ASN A 52 -16.70 8.20 -8.53
CA ASN A 52 -17.23 9.48 -8.11
C ASN A 52 -17.28 10.44 -9.31
N GLY A 53 -18.27 11.33 -9.27
CA GLY A 53 -18.53 12.34 -10.30
C GLY A 53 -19.97 12.27 -10.77
N PHE A 54 -20.55 13.42 -11.11
CA PHE A 54 -21.94 13.51 -11.57
C PHE A 54 -22.09 14.55 -12.69
N PRO A 55 -22.76 14.20 -13.81
CA PRO A 55 -23.35 12.90 -14.13
C PRO A 55 -22.31 11.88 -14.61
N PHE A 56 -22.41 10.62 -14.17
CA PHE A 56 -21.54 9.52 -14.59
C PHE A 56 -21.66 9.20 -16.08
N LEU A 57 -22.87 9.15 -16.63
CA LEU A 57 -23.11 8.86 -18.04
C LEU A 57 -22.48 9.91 -18.95
N THR A 58 -22.42 11.17 -18.50
CA THR A 58 -21.75 12.25 -19.23
C THR A 58 -20.23 12.06 -19.22
N GLN A 59 -19.65 11.66 -18.08
CA GLN A 59 -18.23 11.35 -17.96
C GLN A 59 -17.82 10.19 -18.87
N VAL A 60 -18.58 9.09 -18.85
CA VAL A 60 -18.35 7.94 -19.73
C VAL A 60 -18.44 8.33 -21.20
N ALA A 61 -19.48 9.10 -21.58
CA ALA A 61 -19.62 9.59 -22.95
C ALA A 61 -18.48 10.54 -23.38
N GLY A 62 -17.91 11.28 -22.42
CA GLY A 62 -16.72 12.10 -22.61
C GLY A 62 -15.40 11.32 -22.62
N GLY A 63 -15.41 10.05 -22.22
CA GLY A 63 -14.22 9.20 -22.12
C GLY A 63 -13.29 9.57 -20.95
N GLU A 64 -13.77 10.28 -19.94
CA GLU A 64 -12.97 10.73 -18.79
C GLU A 64 -13.77 10.57 -17.50
N LEU A 65 -13.18 9.92 -16.48
CA LEU A 65 -13.75 9.74 -15.15
C LEU A 65 -12.98 10.59 -14.13
N ASP A 66 -13.70 11.37 -13.32
CA ASP A 66 -13.06 12.36 -12.45
C ASP A 66 -12.31 11.74 -11.27
N ASP A 67 -12.91 10.76 -10.58
CA ASP A 67 -12.34 10.18 -9.36
C ASP A 67 -12.79 8.72 -9.14
N VAL A 68 -11.87 7.79 -9.35
CA VAL A 68 -12.07 6.35 -9.17
C VAL A 68 -11.30 5.88 -7.94
N LYS A 69 -11.96 5.12 -7.07
CA LYS A 69 -11.35 4.51 -5.88
C LYS A 69 -11.54 3.01 -5.90
N VAL A 70 -10.52 2.30 -5.45
CA VAL A 70 -10.51 0.84 -5.31
C VAL A 70 -9.93 0.50 -3.96
N GLY A 71 -10.62 -0.32 -3.17
CA GLY A 71 -10.17 -0.87 -1.90
C GLY A 71 -10.16 -2.39 -1.95
N ILE A 72 -9.02 -3.00 -1.66
CA ILE A 72 -8.81 -4.45 -1.63
C ILE A 72 -8.37 -4.84 -0.22
N LYS A 73 -8.96 -5.90 0.32
CA LYS A 73 -8.59 -6.46 1.62
C LYS A 73 -7.88 -7.79 1.46
N ASP A 74 -6.94 -8.05 2.36
CA ASP A 74 -6.15 -9.29 2.42
C ASP A 74 -5.53 -9.66 1.05
N TYR A 75 -4.89 -8.69 0.39
CA TYR A 75 -4.23 -8.88 -0.90
C TYR A 75 -2.91 -9.63 -0.74
N GLU A 76 -2.69 -10.69 -1.52
CA GLU A 76 -1.40 -11.37 -1.57
C GLU A 76 -0.53 -10.80 -2.67
N ALA A 77 0.55 -10.12 -2.29
CA ALA A 77 1.54 -9.60 -3.22
C ALA A 77 2.79 -10.48 -3.25
N ALA A 78 3.33 -10.75 -4.45
CA ALA A 78 4.62 -11.40 -4.58
C ALA A 78 5.75 -10.45 -4.12
N THR A 79 6.69 -10.95 -3.33
CA THR A 79 7.80 -10.14 -2.77
C THR A 79 8.98 -9.97 -3.73
N GLY A 80 8.88 -10.46 -4.97
CA GLY A 80 9.99 -10.52 -5.93
C GLY A 80 11.03 -11.63 -5.64
N THR A 81 10.98 -12.23 -4.44
CA THR A 81 11.73 -13.44 -4.10
C THR A 81 10.90 -14.67 -4.46
N SER A 82 11.50 -15.59 -5.23
CA SER A 82 10.80 -16.76 -5.77
C SER A 82 10.05 -17.56 -4.69
N GLY A 83 8.72 -17.59 -4.80
CA GLY A 83 7.85 -18.39 -3.92
C GLY A 83 7.46 -17.73 -2.59
N GLN A 84 7.75 -16.44 -2.39
CA GLN A 84 7.35 -15.71 -1.18
C GLN A 84 6.29 -14.64 -1.49
N ASN A 85 5.13 -14.78 -0.85
CA ASN A 85 4.07 -13.78 -0.85
C ASN A 85 4.06 -13.04 0.49
N ILE A 86 3.71 -11.77 0.45
CA ILE A 86 3.40 -10.95 1.61
C ILE A 86 1.93 -10.58 1.56
N ARG A 87 1.24 -10.73 2.69
CA ARG A 87 -0.15 -10.30 2.80
C ARG A 87 -0.22 -8.83 3.17
N ILE A 88 -0.98 -8.08 2.38
CA ILE A 88 -1.34 -6.68 2.61
C ILE A 88 -2.77 -6.69 3.16
N ASP A 89 -2.97 -6.18 4.36
CA ASP A 89 -4.26 -6.25 5.05
C ASP A 89 -5.29 -5.33 4.41
N ASP A 90 -4.89 -4.09 4.12
CA ASP A 90 -5.70 -3.08 3.43
C ASP A 90 -4.86 -2.45 2.32
N LEU A 91 -5.41 -2.43 1.10
CA LEU A 91 -4.82 -1.82 -0.08
C LEU A 91 -5.85 -0.89 -0.73
N ASP A 92 -5.58 0.41 -0.69
CA ASP A 92 -6.42 1.42 -1.32
C ASP A 92 -5.69 2.10 -2.48
N ALA A 93 -6.43 2.37 -3.54
CA ALA A 93 -5.99 3.15 -4.67
C ALA A 93 -7.04 4.21 -5.02
N ARG A 94 -6.58 5.40 -5.35
CA ARG A 94 -7.40 6.51 -5.84
C ARG A 94 -6.76 7.11 -7.07
N MET A 95 -7.50 7.13 -8.16
CA MET A 95 -7.10 7.67 -9.44
C MET A 95 -7.98 8.85 -9.80
N ARG A 96 -7.37 9.94 -10.26
CA ARG A 96 -8.10 11.14 -10.71
C ARG A 96 -7.84 11.44 -12.18
N ASP A 97 -8.86 12.02 -12.81
CA ASP A 97 -8.88 12.40 -14.22
C ASP A 97 -8.43 11.21 -15.10
N VAL A 98 -9.18 10.11 -14.97
CA VAL A 98 -8.92 8.85 -15.67
C VAL A 98 -9.44 8.96 -17.09
N ARG A 99 -8.52 9.10 -18.04
CA ARG A 99 -8.83 9.14 -19.47
C ARG A 99 -8.85 7.73 -20.04
N ILE A 100 -9.95 7.38 -20.68
CA ILE A 100 -10.16 6.13 -21.37
C ILE A 100 -9.81 6.31 -22.85
N THR A 101 -8.96 5.45 -23.39
CA THR A 101 -8.45 5.53 -24.77
C THR A 101 -8.55 4.21 -25.51
N GLY A 102 -8.47 4.27 -26.85
CA GLY A 102 -8.45 3.07 -27.70
C GLY A 102 -9.74 2.26 -27.61
N ASP A 103 -10.89 2.90 -27.83
CA ASP A 103 -12.21 2.25 -27.78
C ASP A 103 -12.47 1.47 -26.47
N TYR A 104 -12.15 2.09 -25.33
CA TYR A 104 -12.32 1.51 -23.99
C TYR A 104 -11.38 0.33 -23.65
N SER A 105 -10.30 0.14 -24.43
CA SER A 105 -9.29 -0.91 -24.15
C SER A 105 -8.15 -0.47 -23.22
N SER A 106 -7.98 0.83 -23.00
CA SER A 106 -6.89 1.36 -22.18
C SER A 106 -7.35 2.54 -21.32
N ALA A 107 -6.69 2.73 -20.19
CA ALA A 107 -6.98 3.84 -19.27
C ALA A 107 -5.71 4.42 -18.66
N THR A 108 -5.66 5.75 -18.55
CA THR A 108 -4.55 6.48 -17.93
C THR A 108 -5.09 7.54 -16.97
N ALA A 109 -4.65 7.50 -15.71
CA ALA A 109 -4.97 8.50 -14.70
C ALA A 109 -3.97 9.66 -14.76
N ALA A 110 -4.45 10.91 -14.70
CA ALA A 110 -3.55 12.05 -14.58
C ALA A 110 -2.75 11.99 -13.27
N THR A 111 -3.41 11.62 -12.17
CA THR A 111 -2.76 11.36 -10.88
C THR A 111 -3.31 10.10 -10.22
N ALA A 112 -2.46 9.39 -9.50
CA ALA A 112 -2.86 8.28 -8.66
C ALA A 112 -2.18 8.35 -7.30
N THR A 113 -2.91 8.00 -6.26
CA THR A 113 -2.40 7.82 -4.90
C THR A 113 -2.84 6.45 -4.39
N GLY A 114 -2.01 5.79 -3.60
CA GLY A 114 -2.41 4.55 -2.95
C GLY A 114 -1.86 4.44 -1.53
N SER A 115 -2.51 3.61 -0.74
CA SER A 115 -2.06 3.21 0.59
C SER A 115 -2.10 1.69 0.73
N ALA A 116 -1.15 1.14 1.47
CA ALA A 116 -1.07 -0.27 1.79
C ALA A 116 -0.67 -0.44 3.26
N THR A 117 -1.34 -1.32 4.00
CA THR A 117 -0.99 -1.64 5.37
C THR A 117 -0.52 -3.09 5.47
N ILE A 118 0.67 -3.29 6.04
CA ILE A 118 1.24 -4.62 6.26
C ILE A 118 1.41 -4.84 7.76
N SER A 119 0.78 -5.89 8.30
CA SER A 119 0.90 -6.21 9.72
C SER A 119 2.33 -6.54 10.14
N TYR A 120 2.65 -6.26 11.41
CA TYR A 120 3.93 -6.67 12.00
C TYR A 120 4.15 -8.18 11.97
N ALA A 121 3.07 -8.98 12.02
CA ALA A 121 3.16 -10.43 11.93
C ALA A 121 3.64 -10.90 10.55
N GLU A 122 3.12 -10.30 9.48
CA GLU A 122 3.54 -10.62 8.11
C GLU A 122 4.95 -10.11 7.82
N LEU A 123 5.33 -8.92 8.32
CA LEU A 123 6.71 -8.44 8.23
C LEU A 123 7.69 -9.36 8.96
N LEU A 124 7.33 -9.85 10.15
CA LEU A 124 8.15 -10.78 10.92
C LEU A 124 8.30 -12.13 10.20
N LYS A 125 7.21 -12.62 9.61
CA LYS A 125 7.22 -13.85 8.80
C LYS A 125 8.12 -13.70 7.58
N ALA A 126 8.03 -12.57 6.88
CA ALA A 126 8.92 -12.26 5.76
C ALA A 126 10.39 -12.21 6.20
N ALA A 127 10.70 -11.51 7.29
CA ALA A 127 12.05 -11.41 7.85
C ALA A 127 12.64 -12.79 8.22
N LYS A 128 11.86 -13.63 8.93
CA LYS A 128 12.28 -15.00 9.29
C LYS A 128 12.48 -15.90 8.08
N SER A 129 11.75 -15.65 7.00
CA SER A 129 11.87 -16.45 5.78
C SER A 129 13.04 -16.02 4.90
N ALA A 130 13.53 -14.79 5.06
CA ALA A 130 14.75 -14.29 4.43
C ALA A 130 16.01 -14.73 5.20
N GLU A 131 15.93 -14.84 6.54
CA GLU A 131 17.04 -15.20 7.42
C GLU A 131 16.79 -16.55 8.11
N SER A 132 17.10 -17.64 7.43
CA SER A 132 16.95 -19.01 7.97
C SER A 132 17.89 -19.33 9.13
N GLU A 133 18.97 -18.57 9.30
CA GLU A 133 19.97 -18.75 10.36
C GLU A 133 20.22 -17.45 11.14
N PRO A 134 20.65 -17.52 12.42
CA PRO A 134 21.00 -16.33 13.19
C PRO A 134 22.06 -15.48 12.50
N THR A 135 21.72 -14.22 12.23
CA THR A 135 22.63 -13.29 11.56
C THR A 135 23.77 -12.88 12.49
N GLN A 136 25.01 -13.09 12.06
CA GLN A 136 26.18 -12.63 12.80
C GLN A 136 26.32 -11.12 12.63
N VAL A 137 25.98 -10.37 13.68
CA VAL A 137 26.02 -8.90 13.66
C VAL A 137 27.44 -8.40 13.85
N VAL A 138 28.19 -9.03 14.76
CA VAL A 138 29.63 -8.81 14.99
C VAL A 138 30.30 -10.14 15.38
N PRO A 139 31.64 -10.27 15.26
CA PRO A 139 32.33 -11.49 15.66
C PRO A 139 31.98 -11.91 17.08
N GLY A 140 31.41 -13.11 17.22
CA GLY A 140 30.98 -13.66 18.51
C GLY A 140 29.60 -13.23 18.99
N VAL A 141 28.85 -12.42 18.24
CA VAL A 141 27.46 -12.06 18.55
C VAL A 141 26.56 -12.38 17.36
N THR A 142 25.55 -13.23 17.59
CA THR A 142 24.48 -13.49 16.63
C THR A 142 23.17 -12.91 17.14
N ALA A 143 22.30 -12.52 16.22
CA ALA A 143 21.00 -11.93 16.50
C ALA A 143 19.92 -12.54 15.61
N THR A 144 18.70 -12.63 16.13
CA THR A 144 17.52 -13.04 15.38
C THR A 144 16.35 -12.17 15.76
N VAL A 145 15.62 -11.65 14.77
CA VAL A 145 14.39 -10.89 15.00
C VAL A 145 13.29 -11.86 15.41
N VAL A 146 12.79 -11.69 16.64
CA VAL A 146 11.76 -12.55 17.22
C VAL A 146 10.40 -11.87 17.35
N GLY A 147 10.37 -10.53 17.31
CA GLY A 147 9.13 -9.75 17.41
C GLY A 147 9.22 -8.39 16.72
N LEU A 148 8.08 -7.92 16.22
CA LEU A 148 7.87 -6.58 15.67
C LEU A 148 6.57 -6.02 16.25
N SER A 149 6.56 -4.74 16.62
CA SER A 149 5.39 -4.05 17.19
C SER A 149 5.50 -2.53 17.07
N ASP A 150 4.43 -1.82 17.39
CA ASP A 150 4.44 -0.36 17.50
C ASP A 150 5.34 0.10 18.65
N GLY A 151 6.35 0.91 18.34
CA GLY A 151 7.26 1.53 19.29
C GLY A 151 6.82 2.91 19.76
N GLY A 152 5.71 3.43 19.23
CA GLY A 152 5.22 4.78 19.45
C GLY A 152 6.01 5.84 18.69
N ASN A 153 5.41 7.02 18.50
CA ASN A 153 6.00 8.16 17.81
C ASN A 153 6.51 7.83 16.38
N GLY A 154 5.81 6.94 15.66
CA GLY A 154 6.17 6.54 14.30
C GLY A 154 7.36 5.59 14.20
N LYS A 155 7.75 4.95 15.31
CA LYS A 155 8.85 3.99 15.38
C LYS A 155 8.36 2.57 15.47
N ILE A 156 9.15 1.64 14.93
CA ILE A 156 8.92 0.20 15.05
C ILE A 156 9.76 -0.31 16.23
N LYS A 157 9.14 -1.01 17.17
CA LYS A 157 9.83 -1.76 18.20
C LYS A 157 10.20 -3.15 17.65
N VAL A 158 11.49 -3.40 17.56
CA VAL A 158 12.09 -4.66 17.10
C VAL A 158 12.59 -5.42 18.33
N GLU A 159 12.12 -6.65 18.52
CA GLU A 159 12.59 -7.54 19.58
C GLU A 159 13.58 -8.54 19.00
N ILE A 160 14.78 -8.57 19.59
CA ILE A 160 15.93 -9.30 19.09
C ILE A 160 16.37 -10.29 20.17
N GLU A 161 16.45 -11.55 19.80
CA GLU A 161 17.14 -12.55 20.59
C GLU A 161 18.62 -12.56 20.19
N ALA A 162 19.53 -12.38 21.15
CA ALA A 162 20.96 -12.34 20.90
C ALA A 162 21.72 -13.44 21.64
N THR A 163 22.75 -13.97 20.99
CA THR A 163 23.71 -14.92 21.57
C THR A 163 25.09 -14.30 21.54
N VAL A 164 25.72 -14.16 22.71
CA VAL A 164 27.03 -13.55 22.89
C VAL A 164 28.03 -14.60 23.35
N LEU A 165 29.09 -14.82 22.58
CA LEU A 165 30.13 -15.83 22.82
C LEU A 165 29.55 -17.22 23.09
N GLY A 166 28.54 -17.62 22.31
CA GLY A 166 27.85 -18.90 22.44
C GLY A 166 26.86 -18.99 23.61
N ARG A 167 26.61 -17.89 24.33
CA ARG A 167 25.60 -17.83 25.40
C ARG A 167 24.43 -16.94 25.00
N LYS A 168 23.25 -17.55 24.92
CA LYS A 168 21.97 -16.86 24.66
C LYS A 168 21.63 -15.95 25.84
N LEU A 169 21.22 -14.71 25.56
CA LEU A 169 20.75 -13.79 26.59
C LEU A 169 19.43 -14.30 27.20
N PRO A 170 19.20 -14.06 28.50
CA PRO A 170 18.02 -14.56 29.19
C PRO A 170 16.72 -13.90 28.72
N GLU A 171 16.79 -12.66 28.25
CA GLU A 171 15.64 -11.90 27.76
C GLU A 171 15.92 -11.30 26.37
N PRO A 172 14.91 -11.23 25.48
CA PRO A 172 15.01 -10.50 24.23
C PRO A 172 15.28 -9.02 24.47
N VAL A 173 16.06 -8.43 23.59
CA VAL A 173 16.42 -7.03 23.66
C VAL A 173 15.58 -6.23 22.68
N SER A 174 15.03 -5.10 23.14
CA SER A 174 14.20 -4.23 22.32
C SER A 174 15.01 -3.09 21.72
N VAL A 175 14.81 -2.84 20.43
CA VAL A 175 15.38 -1.73 19.68
C VAL A 175 14.26 -0.93 19.05
N LEU A 176 14.30 0.39 19.20
CA LEU A 176 13.41 1.28 18.46
C LEU A 176 14.06 1.64 17.14
N SER A 177 13.32 1.44 16.06
CA SER A 177 13.76 1.71 14.69
C SER A 177 12.89 2.77 14.04
N THR A 178 13.53 3.77 13.46
CA THR A 178 12.88 4.79 12.64
C THR A 178 12.92 4.34 11.18
N VAL A 179 11.78 4.44 10.48
CA VAL A 179 11.69 4.19 9.04
C VAL A 179 11.62 5.53 8.31
N THR A 180 12.42 5.69 7.27
CA THR A 180 12.45 6.87 6.42
C THR A 180 12.43 6.47 4.95
N VAL A 181 11.92 7.35 4.10
CA VAL A 181 11.90 7.18 2.65
C VAL A 181 12.80 8.24 2.04
N ASP A 182 13.75 7.80 1.20
CA ASP A 182 14.65 8.65 0.43
C ASP A 182 14.55 8.26 -1.05
N GLY A 183 13.76 9.01 -1.81
CA GLY A 183 13.36 8.63 -3.16
C GLY A 183 12.56 7.33 -3.15
N ASP A 184 13.06 6.31 -3.86
CA ASP A 184 12.45 4.97 -3.91
C ASP A 184 13.10 3.99 -2.92
N THR A 185 13.93 4.48 -1.99
CA THR A 185 14.62 3.67 -1.00
C THR A 185 13.97 3.81 0.37
N VAL A 186 13.54 2.69 0.94
CA VAL A 186 13.14 2.59 2.34
C VAL A 186 14.39 2.38 3.18
N LYS A 187 14.63 3.26 4.14
CA LYS A 187 15.75 3.21 5.08
C LYS A 187 15.22 2.97 6.48
N VAL A 188 15.61 1.87 7.09
CA VAL A 188 15.30 1.54 8.48
C VAL A 188 16.55 1.76 9.30
N LYS A 189 16.45 2.58 10.34
CA LYS A 189 17.57 2.95 11.21
C LYS A 189 17.23 2.68 12.66
N ALA A 190 18.10 1.94 13.35
CA ALA A 190 17.99 1.78 14.79
C ALA A 190 18.38 3.08 15.53
N ASP A 191 17.50 3.59 16.38
CA ASP A 191 17.72 4.84 17.12
C ASP A 191 18.72 4.66 18.27
N SER A 192 18.71 3.48 18.88
CA SER A 192 19.60 3.14 19.98
C SER A 192 20.03 1.69 19.86
N LEU A 193 21.34 1.46 19.85
CA LEU A 193 21.88 0.11 19.96
C LEU A 193 21.76 -0.34 21.42
N PRO A 194 21.34 -1.58 21.67
CA PRO A 194 21.26 -2.07 23.03
C PRO A 194 22.66 -2.20 23.63
N ASN A 195 22.80 -1.81 24.90
CA ASN A 195 24.04 -2.00 25.63
C ASN A 195 24.20 -3.48 25.99
N LEU A 196 24.95 -4.21 25.15
CA LEU A 196 25.25 -5.63 25.34
C LEU A 196 26.43 -5.86 26.29
N GLY A 197 26.90 -4.84 27.02
CA GLY A 197 28.06 -4.92 27.92
C GLY A 197 29.41 -5.01 27.20
N ILE A 198 29.44 -4.68 25.90
CA ILE A 198 30.62 -4.63 25.04
C ILE A 198 30.70 -3.25 24.37
N ASP A 199 31.91 -2.68 24.32
CA ASP A 199 32.17 -1.39 23.67
C ASP A 199 32.17 -1.61 22.15
N LEU A 200 30.98 -1.58 21.57
CA LEU A 200 30.77 -1.74 20.14
C LEU A 200 31.21 -0.45 19.47
N ALA A 201 32.35 -0.46 18.77
CA ALA A 201 32.78 0.69 17.99
C ALA A 201 31.64 1.13 17.03
N ASP A 202 31.08 2.31 17.33
CA ASP A 202 29.84 2.90 16.80
C ASP A 202 29.68 2.91 15.26
N GLY A 203 30.76 2.70 14.52
CA GLY A 203 30.78 2.71 13.04
C GLY A 203 30.46 1.38 12.37
N ARG A 204 30.72 0.22 13.00
CA ARG A 204 30.50 -1.10 12.36
C ARG A 204 29.09 -1.65 12.56
N MET A 205 28.43 -1.30 13.67
CA MET A 205 27.04 -1.70 13.93
C MET A 205 26.04 -0.99 13.01
N ARG A 206 26.26 0.30 12.69
CA ARG A 206 25.39 1.05 11.76
C ARG A 206 25.32 0.43 10.37
N ALA A 207 26.40 -0.18 9.88
CA ALA A 207 26.38 -0.86 8.58
C ALA A 207 25.54 -2.15 8.55
N VAL A 208 25.16 -2.68 9.71
CA VAL A 208 24.34 -3.90 9.86
C VAL A 208 22.92 -3.57 10.34
N THR A 209 22.73 -2.46 11.08
CA THR A 209 21.41 -2.03 11.57
C THR A 209 20.69 -1.06 10.65
N ASP A 210 21.43 -0.34 9.79
CA ASP A 210 20.84 0.56 8.81
C ASP A 210 20.56 -0.25 7.55
N PHE A 211 19.30 -0.67 7.40
CA PHE A 211 18.84 -1.45 6.25
C PHE A 211 18.27 -0.51 5.21
N GLU A 212 18.82 -0.55 3.99
CA GLU A 212 18.29 0.18 2.85
C GLU A 212 17.75 -0.81 1.81
N GLN A 213 16.44 -0.78 1.60
CA GLN A 213 15.81 -1.53 0.52
C GLN A 213 15.29 -0.56 -0.53
N LYS A 214 15.83 -0.70 -1.74
CA LYS A 214 15.27 -0.01 -2.90
C LYS A 214 14.00 -0.75 -3.35
N ILE A 215 12.92 0.00 -3.50
CA ILE A 215 11.66 -0.49 -4.04
C ILE A 215 11.68 -0.21 -5.54
N ASP A 216 12.25 -1.15 -6.30
CA ASP A 216 12.29 -1.09 -7.76
C ASP A 216 11.06 -1.75 -8.38
N GLY A 217 10.65 -1.29 -9.56
CA GLY A 217 9.64 -1.95 -10.38
C GLY A 217 8.18 -1.58 -10.07
N LEU A 218 7.91 -0.47 -9.37
CA LEU A 218 6.55 0.04 -9.23
C LEU A 218 5.96 0.35 -10.62
N PRO A 219 4.79 -0.24 -10.98
CA PRO A 219 4.24 -0.14 -12.32
C PRO A 219 3.70 1.26 -12.60
N GLY A 220 3.59 1.60 -13.89
CA GLY A 220 2.77 2.71 -14.36
C GLY A 220 3.22 4.10 -13.87
N GLY A 221 4.48 4.32 -13.48
CA GLY A 221 4.94 5.65 -13.06
C GLY A 221 4.53 6.05 -11.63
N ILE A 222 4.17 5.06 -10.82
CA ILE A 222 3.98 5.19 -9.37
C ILE A 222 5.34 5.21 -8.68
N ARG A 223 5.46 6.03 -7.62
CA ARG A 223 6.63 6.11 -6.75
C ARG A 223 6.21 6.04 -5.29
N LEU A 224 7.15 5.63 -4.45
CA LEU A 224 6.96 5.65 -3.01
C LEU A 224 6.84 7.09 -2.51
N ASP A 225 5.89 7.35 -1.60
CA ASP A 225 5.72 8.66 -0.95
C ASP A 225 6.22 8.61 0.50
N SER A 226 5.63 7.75 1.32
CA SER A 226 6.04 7.58 2.71
C SER A 226 5.82 6.14 3.21
N VAL A 227 6.62 5.77 4.21
CA VAL A 227 6.48 4.52 4.97
C VAL A 227 6.55 4.89 6.45
N GLN A 228 5.55 4.50 7.22
CA GLN A 228 5.40 4.93 8.61
C GLN A 228 4.93 3.76 9.49
N ALA A 229 5.46 3.68 10.71
CA ALA A 229 4.96 2.74 11.69
C ALA A 229 3.58 3.17 12.19
N ALA A 230 2.63 2.25 12.16
CA ALA A 230 1.29 2.40 12.68
C ALA A 230 1.05 1.41 13.84
N LYS A 231 -0.11 1.51 14.49
CA LYS A 231 -0.44 0.67 15.65
C LYS A 231 -0.48 -0.82 15.33
N THR A 232 -0.96 -1.17 14.15
CA THR A 232 -1.23 -2.55 13.72
C THR A 232 -0.19 -3.09 12.74
N GLY A 233 0.67 -2.24 12.20
CA GLY A 233 1.61 -2.61 11.17
C GLY A 233 2.39 -1.41 10.65
N VAL A 234 2.80 -1.50 9.39
CA VAL A 234 3.46 -0.42 8.67
C VAL A 234 2.54 0.06 7.55
N ASP A 235 2.27 1.36 7.54
CA ASP A 235 1.52 2.03 6.49
C ASP A 235 2.48 2.54 5.42
N ILE A 236 2.17 2.20 4.18
CA ILE A 236 2.93 2.56 2.99
C ILE A 236 2.02 3.42 2.13
N THR A 237 2.54 4.51 1.60
CA THR A 237 1.81 5.40 0.67
C THR A 237 2.61 5.60 -0.59
N VAL A 238 1.90 5.67 -1.71
CA VAL A 238 2.48 5.84 -3.04
C VAL A 238 1.76 6.93 -3.80
N ARG A 239 2.46 7.55 -4.75
CA ARG A 239 1.93 8.58 -5.64
C ARG A 239 2.48 8.46 -7.05
N GLY A 240 1.68 8.79 -8.04
CA GLY A 240 2.06 8.72 -9.44
C GLY A 240 1.38 9.80 -10.27
N SER A 241 1.99 10.09 -11.42
CA SER A 241 1.46 11.01 -12.42
C SER A 241 1.47 10.36 -13.80
N ASN A 242 0.41 10.52 -14.58
CA ASN A 242 0.20 9.85 -15.86
C ASN A 242 0.29 8.31 -15.73
N VAL A 243 -0.48 7.77 -14.80
CA VAL A 243 -0.44 6.36 -14.43
C VAL A 243 -1.28 5.52 -15.37
N ARG A 244 -0.64 4.60 -16.11
CA ARG A 244 -1.34 3.62 -16.95
C ARG A 244 -1.98 2.56 -16.06
N LEU A 245 -3.31 2.41 -16.17
CA LEU A 245 -4.11 1.50 -15.35
C LEU A 245 -4.42 0.19 -16.07
N ALA A 246 -4.65 0.26 -17.38
CA ALA A 246 -4.98 -0.89 -18.22
C ALA A 246 -4.49 -0.66 -19.65
N GLY A 247 -4.13 -1.74 -20.33
CA GLY A 247 -3.62 -1.76 -21.72
C GLY A 247 -2.31 -2.52 -21.86
#